data_AF-A0A847QKH0-F1
#
_entry.id   AF-A0A847QKH0-F1
#
_cell.length_a   1.000
_cell.length_b   1.000
_cell.length_c   1.000
_cell.angle_alpha   90.00
_cell.angle_beta   90.00
_cell.angle_gamma   90.00
#
_symmetry.space_group_name_H-M   'P 1'
#
loop_
_entity.id
_entity.type
_entity.pdbx_description
1 polymer ?
#
loop_
_entity_poly.entity_id
_entity_poly.type
_entity_poly.pdbx_seq_one_letter_code
_entity_poly.pdbx_strand_id
1 'polypeptide(L)'
;MAFQEIFPITLSNTESGNEVIANITGTVDPSYDFIVLVDAAVERSTTPGTIEHYFAAKKYTAGTWPVDGDTFNLAISPPLDTDDTVTATAYAAYTLTTTP
;
A
#
# COMPACT_ATOMS: atom_id res chain seq x y z
N MET A 1 -17.38 0.43 21.39
CA MET A 1 -16.19 -0.42 21.19
C MET A 1 -15.67 -0.10 19.79
N ALA A 2 -14.36 0.01 19.57
CA ALA A 2 -13.82 0.30 18.23
C ALA A 2 -13.37 -1.02 17.58
N PHE A 3 -13.84 -1.27 16.36
CA PHE A 3 -13.44 -2.44 15.57
C PHE A 3 -12.75 -1.98 14.29
N GLN A 4 -11.69 -2.66 13.89
CA GLN A 4 -11.03 -2.44 12.61
C GLN A 4 -11.55 -3.49 11.62
N GLU A 5 -12.07 -3.03 10.49
CA GLU A 5 -12.52 -3.90 9.42
C GLU A 5 -11.58 -3.75 8.22
N ILE A 6 -11.05 -4.88 7.74
CA ILE A 6 -10.19 -4.96 6.56
C ILE A 6 -11.08 -5.28 5.37
N PHE A 7 -10.88 -4.57 4.27
CA PHE A 7 -11.61 -4.78 3.04
C PHE A 7 -10.66 -5.01 1.85
N PRO A 8 -11.10 -5.76 0.82
CA PRO A 8 -10.23 -6.10 -0.30
C PRO A 8 -9.93 -4.87 -1.15
N ILE A 9 -8.65 -4.74 -1.51
CA ILE A 9 -8.16 -3.79 -2.52
C ILE A 9 -7.26 -4.54 -3.50
N THR A 10 -7.15 -4.03 -4.71
CA THR A 10 -6.29 -4.57 -5.76
C THR A 10 -5.05 -3.69 -5.87
N LEU A 11 -3.88 -4.31 -5.90
CA LEU A 11 -2.62 -3.65 -6.17
C LEU A 11 -2.10 -4.10 -7.53
N SER A 12 -1.61 -3.15 -8.32
CA SER A 12 -0.69 -3.41 -9.43
C SER A 12 0.51 -2.50 -9.26
N ASN A 13 1.73 -3.04 -9.38
CA ASN A 13 2.94 -2.25 -9.26
C ASN A 13 3.80 -2.31 -10.52
N THR A 14 4.61 -1.27 -10.68
CA THR A 14 5.71 -1.21 -11.63
C THR A 14 6.96 -0.73 -10.90
N GLU A 15 8.10 -1.28 -11.28
CA GLU A 15 9.41 -0.96 -10.71
C GLU A 15 10.24 -0.20 -11.73
N SER A 16 10.92 0.86 -11.29
CA SER A 16 11.76 1.69 -12.14
C SER A 16 13.00 2.17 -11.39
N GLY A 17 14.02 1.32 -11.30
CA GLY A 17 15.32 1.66 -10.70
C GLY A 17 15.20 2.03 -9.22
N ASN A 18 14.87 3.28 -8.92
CA ASN A 18 14.80 3.81 -7.56
C ASN A 18 13.37 3.94 -7.04
N GLU A 19 12.39 3.40 -7.76
CA GLU A 19 10.98 3.65 -7.45
C GLU A 19 10.14 2.39 -7.65
N VAL A 20 9.23 2.16 -6.70
CA VAL A 20 8.09 1.26 -6.84
C VAL A 20 6.84 2.13 -6.92
N ILE A 21 6.16 2.08 -8.07
CA ILE A 21 4.89 2.77 -8.30
C ILE A 21 3.78 1.75 -8.09
N ALA A 22 2.99 1.92 -7.04
CA ALA A 22 1.86 1.05 -6.71
C ALA A 22 0.53 1.74 -7.00
N ASN A 23 -0.23 1.19 -7.94
CA ASN A 23 -1.58 1.63 -8.28
C ASN A 23 -2.60 0.76 -7.54
N ILE A 24 -3.41 1.39 -6.71
CA ILE A 24 -4.37 0.74 -5.82
C ILE A 24 -5.79 1.05 -6.30
N THR A 25 -6.55 0.01 -6.61
CA THR A 25 -7.97 0.12 -6.99
C THR A 25 -8.84 -0.71 -6.06
N GLY A 26 -10.13 -0.37 -5.98
CA GLY A 26 -11.07 -1.09 -5.12
C GLY A 26 -12.38 -0.36 -4.98
N THR A 27 -13.42 -1.10 -4.59
CA THR A 27 -14.69 -0.51 -4.17
C THR A 27 -14.61 -0.23 -2.68
N VAL A 28 -14.80 1.03 -2.29
CA VAL A 28 -14.76 1.47 -0.89
C VAL A 28 -16.11 2.07 -0.53
N ASP A 29 -16.60 1.74 0.67
CA ASP A 29 -17.82 2.37 1.19
C ASP A 29 -17.55 3.87 1.41
N PRO A 30 -18.30 4.77 0.74
CA PRO A 30 -18.07 6.21 0.85
C PRO A 30 -18.46 6.78 2.21
N SER A 31 -19.07 5.99 3.11
CA SER A 31 -19.55 6.44 4.43
C SER A 31 -18.46 6.48 5.49
N TYR A 32 -17.31 5.85 5.25
CA TYR A 32 -16.27 5.65 6.27
C TYR A 32 -14.95 6.30 5.90
N ASP A 33 -14.28 6.86 6.92
CA ASP A 33 -12.86 7.18 6.85
C ASP A 33 -12.05 5.88 6.88
N PHE A 34 -11.02 5.78 6.05
CA PHE A 34 -10.17 4.59 5.97
C PHE A 34 -8.70 4.95 5.72
N ILE A 35 -7.81 3.99 5.93
CA ILE A 35 -6.39 4.11 5.62
C ILE A 35 -6.03 3.03 4.60
N VAL A 36 -5.24 3.41 3.60
CA VAL A 36 -4.52 2.48 2.73
C VAL A 36 -3.05 2.52 3.10
N LEU A 37 -2.46 1.35 3.30
CA LEU A 37 -1.03 1.13 3.54
C LEU A 37 -0.49 0.29 2.38
N VAL A 38 0.62 0.72 1.79
CA VAL A 38 1.41 -0.04 0.83
C VAL A 38 2.74 -0.40 1.47
N ASP A 39 3.12 -1.66 1.34
CA ASP A 39 4.42 -2.22 1.73
C ASP A 39 5.11 -2.75 0.47
N ALA A 40 6.27 -2.21 0.15
CA ALA A 40 7.18 -2.76 -0.83
C ALA A 40 8.32 -3.48 -0.09
N ALA A 41 8.26 -4.81 -0.10
CA ALA A 41 9.30 -5.67 0.44
C ALA A 41 10.34 -5.95 -0.65
N VAL A 42 11.59 -5.55 -0.41
CA VAL A 42 12.72 -5.68 -1.33
C VAL A 42 13.71 -6.69 -0.75
N GLU A 43 13.90 -7.81 -1.44
CA GLU A 43 14.98 -8.75 -1.14
C GLU A 43 16.17 -8.46 -2.05
N ARG A 44 17.31 -8.11 -1.44
CA ARG A 44 18.53 -7.76 -2.17
C ARG A 44 19.26 -9.01 -2.63
N SER A 45 19.55 -9.09 -3.93
CA SER A 45 20.31 -10.18 -4.54
C SER A 45 21.71 -10.36 -3.92
N THR A 46 22.34 -9.25 -3.55
CA THR A 46 23.68 -9.23 -2.92
C THR A 46 23.66 -9.68 -1.46
N THR A 47 22.50 -9.68 -0.80
CA THR A 47 22.33 -10.12 0.59
C THR A 47 21.06 -10.98 0.74
N PRO A 48 21.04 -12.20 0.16
CA PRO A 48 19.85 -13.05 0.16
C PRO A 48 19.36 -13.35 1.59
N GLY A 49 18.03 -13.40 1.76
CA GLY A 49 17.38 -13.61 3.05
C GLY A 49 17.23 -12.36 3.91
N THR A 50 17.71 -11.19 3.47
CA THR A 50 17.41 -9.90 4.11
C THR A 50 16.38 -9.14 3.29
N ILE A 51 15.26 -8.80 3.93
CA ILE A 51 14.15 -8.08 3.31
C ILE A 51 14.08 -6.65 3.88
N GLU A 52 14.21 -5.67 3.01
CA GLU A 52 14.02 -4.25 3.31
C GLU A 52 12.57 -3.89 3.03
N HIS A 53 11.88 -3.24 3.98
CA HIS A 53 10.50 -2.84 3.79
C HIS A 53 10.38 -1.32 3.64
N TYR A 54 9.69 -0.90 2.59
CA TYR A 54 9.39 0.50 2.29
C TYR A 54 7.89 0.69 2.37
N PHE A 55 7.45 1.60 3.25
CA PHE A 55 6.02 1.78 3.54
C PHE A 55 5.53 3.17 3.13
N ALA A 56 4.32 3.22 2.59
CA ALA A 56 3.57 4.45 2.40
C ALA A 56 2.14 4.26 2.89
N ALA A 57 1.61 5.22 3.64
CA ALA A 57 0.24 5.18 4.12
C ALA A 57 -0.47 6.49 3.83
N LYS A 58 -1.75 6.40 3.45
CA LYS A 58 -2.60 7.57 3.25
C LYS A 58 -3.96 7.32 3.88
N LYS A 59 -4.42 8.30 4.64
CA LYS A 59 -5.79 8.35 5.15
C LYS A 59 -6.68 9.02 4.10
N TYR A 60 -7.84 8.42 3.88
CA TYR A 60 -8.92 8.98 3.07
C TYR A 60 -10.10 9.30 3.98
N THR A 61 -10.69 10.47 3.74
CA THR A 61 -11.95 10.82 4.38
C THR A 61 -13.11 10.22 3.62
N ALA A 62 -14.22 9.98 4.30
CA ALA A 62 -15.47 9.53 3.70
C ALA A 62 -15.79 10.28 2.38
N GLY A 63 -16.08 9.52 1.32
CA GLY A 63 -16.43 10.05 0.00
C GLY A 63 -15.27 10.62 -0.84
N THR A 64 -14.02 10.52 -0.39
CA THR A 64 -12.85 11.08 -1.12
C THR A 64 -12.01 10.06 -1.88
N TRP A 65 -12.35 8.78 -1.81
CA TRP A 65 -11.67 7.75 -2.60
C TRP A 65 -11.84 8.06 -4.10
N PRO A 66 -10.75 8.15 -4.88
CA PRO A 66 -10.86 8.43 -6.29
C PRO A 66 -11.52 7.26 -7.03
N VAL A 67 -12.32 7.56 -8.06
CA VAL A 67 -13.05 6.56 -8.85
C VAL A 67 -12.10 5.55 -9.50
N ASP A 68 -10.96 6.04 -10.01
CA ASP A 68 -9.97 5.22 -10.71
C ASP A 68 -8.94 4.59 -9.74
N GLY A 69 -9.09 4.79 -8.43
CA GLY A 69 -8.09 4.41 -7.43
C GLY A 69 -7.01 5.48 -7.20
N ASP A 70 -5.99 5.14 -6.43
CA ASP A 70 -4.89 6.05 -6.09
C ASP A 70 -3.52 5.42 -6.32
N THR A 71 -2.51 6.26 -6.51
CA THR A 71 -1.13 5.85 -6.78
C THR A 71 -0.22 6.21 -5.63
N PHE A 72 0.60 5.25 -5.21
CA PHE A 72 1.63 5.42 -4.19
C PHE A 72 3.00 5.25 -4.84
N ASN A 73 3.83 6.29 -4.72
CA ASN A 73 5.22 6.26 -5.18
C ASN A 73 6.13 6.02 -3.99
N LEU A 74 6.80 4.88 -3.99
CA LEU A 74 7.76 4.51 -2.95
C LEU A 74 9.17 4.66 -3.51
N ALA A 75 9.92 5.62 -2.97
CA ALA A 75 11.32 5.80 -3.30
C ALA A 75 12.18 4.76 -2.56
N ILE A 76 12.98 4.02 -3.31
CA ILE A 76 13.90 3.00 -2.83
C ILE A 76 15.32 3.55 -2.89
N SER A 77 16.02 3.47 -1.76
CA SER A 77 17.42 3.83 -1.65
C SER A 77 18.13 2.79 -0.77
N PRO A 78 19.24 2.18 -1.24
CA PRO A 78 19.87 2.35 -2.56
C PRO A 78 18.97 1.87 -3.73
N PRO A 79 19.28 2.29 -4.98
CA PRO A 79 18.58 1.81 -6.20
C PRO A 79 18.37 0.30 -6.22
N LEU A 80 17.30 -0.17 -6.88
CA LEU A 80 17.09 -1.58 -7.18
C LEU A 80 18.05 -2.02 -8.29
N ASP A 81 18.71 -3.15 -8.07
CA ASP A 81 19.45 -3.85 -9.12
C ASP A 81 18.52 -4.77 -9.92
N THR A 82 18.96 -5.21 -11.11
CA THR A 82 18.14 -6.06 -12.00
C THR A 82 17.80 -7.43 -11.40
N ASP A 83 18.58 -7.88 -10.42
CA ASP A 83 18.41 -9.18 -9.76
C ASP A 83 17.70 -9.07 -8.40
N ASP A 84 17.38 -7.86 -7.94
CA ASP A 84 16.60 -7.68 -6.71
C ASP A 84 15.15 -8.11 -6.93
N THR A 85 14.54 -8.66 -5.88
CA THR A 85 13.13 -9.08 -5.92
C THR A 85 12.28 -8.12 -5.12
N VAL A 86 11.24 -7.56 -5.74
CA VAL A 86 10.27 -6.70 -5.08
C VAL A 86 8.93 -7.41 -4.95
N THR A 87 8.37 -7.41 -3.75
CA THR A 87 7.01 -7.88 -3.47
C THR A 87 6.22 -6.73 -2.87
N ALA A 88 5.29 -6.16 -3.65
CA ALA A 88 4.42 -5.09 -3.19
C ALA A 88 3.09 -5.67 -2.67
N THR A 89 2.68 -5.25 -1.48
CA THR A 89 1.39 -5.62 -0.86
C THR A 89 0.67 -4.36 -0.39
N ALA A 90 -0.65 -4.33 -0.54
CA ALA A 90 -1.46 -3.24 0.01
C ALA A 90 -2.54 -3.75 0.95
N TYR A 91 -2.81 -2.94 1.97
CA TYR A 91 -3.80 -3.19 3.01
C TYR A 91 -4.72 -1.98 3.11
N ALA A 92 -6.01 -2.22 3.32
CA ALA A 92 -6.96 -1.15 3.55
C ALA A 92 -7.90 -1.51 4.70
N ALA A 93 -8.15 -0.54 5.58
CA ALA A 93 -9.02 -0.72 6.71
C ALA A 93 -9.69 0.57 7.18
N TYR A 94 -10.90 0.46 7.71
CA TYR A 94 -11.59 1.52 8.45
C TYR A 94 -11.82 1.13 9.90
N THR A 95 -12.01 2.14 10.75
CA THR A 95 -12.38 1.96 12.15
C THR A 95 -13.86 2.24 12.33
N LEU A 96 -14.62 1.23 12.76
CA LEU A 96 -16.00 1.36 13.17
C LEU A 96 -16.07 1.76 14.65
N THR A 97 -16.60 2.94 14.94
CA THR A 97 -16.97 3.35 16.29
C THR A 97 -18.44 3.04 16.53
N THR A 98 -18.74 1.96 17.26
CA THR A 98 -20.10 1.74 17.76
C THR A 98 -20.33 2.59 19.00
N THR A 99 -21.36 3.44 18.96
CA THR A 99 -21.90 4.06 20.17
C THR A 99 -22.59 2.95 20.98
N PRO A 100 -22.33 2.83 22.29
CA PRO A 100 -22.97 1.82 23.12
C PRO A 100 -24.49 1.97 23.17
#